data_AF-A0A543Q5L5-F1
#
_entry.id   AF-A0A543Q5L5-F1
#
_cell.length_a   1.000
_cell.length_b   1.000
_cell.length_c   1.000
_cell.angle_alpha   90.00
_cell.angle_beta   90.00
_cell.angle_gamma   90.00
#
_symmetry.space_group_name_H-M   'P 1'
#
loop_
_entity.id
_entity.type
_entity.pdbx_description
1 polymer ?
#
loop_
_entity_poly.entity_id
_entity_poly.type
_entity_poly.pdbx_seq_one_letter_code
_entity_poly.pdbx_strand_id
1 'polypeptide(L)' 'MLPTIEVEIDAQGQVHPVGLGKPLPAGRALLTPLANEESLLSESVLAEDWLKPSEDEAWTYLQPVR' A
#
# COMPACT_ATOMS: atom_id res chain seq x y z
N MET A 1 17.80 10.05 -4.96
CA MET A 1 16.66 9.11 -5.07
C MET A 1 17.23 7.70 -4.99
N LEU A 2 16.64 6.83 -4.16
CA LEU A 2 17.09 5.43 -4.07
C LEU A 2 16.47 4.65 -5.23
N PRO A 3 17.25 3.87 -6.00
CA PRO A 3 16.71 3.02 -7.06
C PRO A 3 15.82 1.95 -6.42
N THR A 4 14.54 1.92 -6.78
CA THR A 4 13.62 0.84 -6.40
C THR A 4 13.71 -0.25 -7.47
N ILE A 5 13.91 -1.48 -7.05
CA ILE A 5 13.96 -2.65 -7.94
C ILE A 5 12.69 -3.45 -7.68
N GLU A 6 11.96 -3.74 -8.74
CA GLU A 6 10.82 -4.63 -8.67
C GLU A 6 11.30 -6.08 -8.55
N VAL A 7 10.72 -6.80 -7.61
CA VAL A 7 11.11 -8.16 -7.27
C VAL A 7 9.87 -9.01 -7.03
N GLU A 8 9.95 -10.27 -7.42
CA GLU A 8 8.96 -11.29 -7.10
C GLU A 8 9.50 -12.15 -5.95
N ILE A 9 8.64 -12.50 -4.98
CA ILE A 9 9.00 -13.36 -3.86
C ILE A 9 8.36 -14.73 -4.15
N ASP A 10 9.19 -15.77 -4.30
CA ASP A 10 8.69 -17.12 -4.55
C ASP A 10 8.06 -17.77 -3.30
N ALA A 11 7.45 -18.94 -3.48
CA ALA A 11 6.82 -19.69 -2.39
C ALA A 11 7.83 -20.19 -1.33
N GLN A 12 9.12 -20.14 -1.62
CA GLN A 12 10.21 -20.48 -0.71
C GLN A 12 10.78 -19.23 0.00
N GLY A 13 10.24 -18.04 -0.29
CA GLY A 13 10.66 -16.77 0.28
C GLY A 13 11.92 -16.18 -0.36
N GLN A 14 12.36 -16.67 -1.53
CA GLN A 14 13.49 -16.10 -2.24
C GLN A 14 13.04 -14.94 -3.13
N VAL A 15 13.88 -13.90 -3.17
CA VAL A 15 13.61 -12.66 -3.89
C VAL A 15 14.27 -12.72 -5.26
N HIS A 16 13.47 -12.68 -6.32
CA HIS A 16 13.92 -12.70 -7.71
C HIS A 16 13.65 -11.35 -8.37
N PRO A 17 14.65 -10.67 -8.94
CA PRO A 17 14.42 -9.38 -9.56
C PRO A 17 13.70 -9.54 -10.91
N VAL A 18 12.68 -8.71 -11.13
CA VAL A 18 11.90 -8.71 -12.37
C VAL A 18 12.61 -7.84 -13.40
N GLY A 19 12.83 -8.37 -14.60
CA GLY A 19 13.44 -7.63 -15.73
C GLY A 19 14.96 -7.39 -15.63
N LEU A 20 15.60 -7.71 -14.50
CA LEU A 20 17.06 -7.75 -14.40
C LEU A 20 17.55 -9.15 -14.78
N GLY A 21 18.18 -9.28 -15.95
CA GLY A 21 18.89 -10.49 -16.36
C GLY A 21 20.14 -10.82 -15.53
N LYS A 22 20.26 -10.25 -14.31
CA LYS A 22 21.38 -10.42 -13.38
C LYS A 22 20.87 -10.53 -11.95
N PRO A 23 21.52 -11.36 -11.10
CA PRO A 23 21.15 -11.47 -9.69
C PRO A 23 21.40 -10.16 -8.93
N LEU A 24 20.62 -9.94 -7.88
CA LEU A 24 20.80 -8.81 -6.97
C LEU A 24 22.16 -8.90 -6.24
N PRO A 25 22.83 -7.77 -6.00
CA PRO A 25 24.09 -7.77 -5.25
C PRO A 25 23.86 -8.23 -3.81
N ALA A 26 24.84 -8.94 -3.24
CA ALA A 26 24.81 -9.34 -1.84
C ALA A 26 24.80 -8.11 -0.92
N GLY A 27 23.85 -8.03 0.00
CA GLY A 27 23.73 -6.87 0.89
C GLY A 27 22.41 -6.85 1.66
N ARG A 28 22.10 -5.68 2.22
CA ARG A 28 20.83 -5.41 2.90
C ARG A 28 19.91 -4.67 1.93
N ALA A 29 18.68 -5.14 1.83
CA ALA A 29 17.61 -4.49 1.08
C ALA A 29 16.43 -4.17 2.00
N LEU A 30 15.66 -3.16 1.63
CA LEU A 30 14.34 -2.90 2.21
C LEU A 30 13.30 -3.47 1.24
N LEU A 31 12.32 -4.19 1.79
CA LEU A 31 11.21 -4.78 1.05
C LEU A 31 9.95 -4.00 1.41
N THR A 32 9.30 -3.45 0.39
CA THR A 32 7.98 -2.85 0.52
C THR A 32 7.02 -3.76 -0.22
N PRO A 33 6.13 -4.50 0.46
CA PRO A 33 5.12 -5.29 -0.22
C PRO A 33 4.24 -4.33 -1.03
N LEU A 34 4.05 -4.64 -2.32
CA LEU A 34 3.07 -3.96 -3.14
C LEU A 34 1.70 -4.36 -2.59
N ALA A 35 1.10 -3.48 -1.79
CA ALA A 35 -0.30 -3.61 -1.47
C ALA A 35 -1.09 -3.48 -2.78
N ASN A 36 -2.04 -4.38 -3.02
CA ASN A 36 -2.94 -4.20 -4.15
C ASN A 36 -3.68 -2.87 -3.94
N GLU A 37 -3.39 -1.86 -4.74
CA GLU A 37 -4.00 -0.53 -4.60
C GLU A 37 -5.52 -0.61 -4.68
N GLU A 38 -6.05 -1.57 -5.46
CA GLU A 38 -7.49 -1.87 -5.53
C GLU A 38 -8.03 -2.39 -4.19
N SER A 39 -7.23 -3.13 -3.42
CA SER A 39 -7.61 -3.60 -2.09
C SER A 39 -7.62 -2.46 -1.06
N LEU A 40 -6.76 -1.45 -1.21
CA LEU A 40 -6.72 -0.28 -0.32
C LEU A 40 -7.86 0.72 -0.62
N LEU A 41 -8.30 0.79 -1.87
CA LEU A 41 -9.44 1.61 -2.31
C LEU A 41 -10.77 0.83 -2.29
N SER A 42 -10.77 -0.41 -1.84
CA SER A 42 -11.99 -1.20 -1.72
C SER A 42 -12.93 -0.57 -0.70
N GLU A 43 -14.22 -0.54 -1.03
CA GLU A 43 -15.28 0.01 -0.17
C GLU A 43 -15.20 -0.54 1.26
N SER A 44 -14.87 -1.83 1.41
CA SER A 44 -14.72 -2.48 2.71
C SER A 44 -13.63 -1.86 3.59
N VAL A 45 -12.48 -1.47 3.00
CA VAL A 45 -11.35 -0.88 3.73
C VAL A 45 -11.62 0.59 4.05
N LEU A 46 -12.28 1.31 3.13
CA LEU A 46 -12.65 2.71 3.36
C LEU A 46 -13.81 2.84 4.36
N ALA A 47 -14.75 1.89 4.38
CA ALA A 47 -15.88 1.89 5.29
C ALA A 47 -15.44 1.78 6.77
N GLU A 48 -14.34 1.10 7.07
CA GLU A 48 -13.81 1.04 8.44
C GLU A 48 -13.42 2.41 9.00
N ASP A 49 -12.96 3.31 8.14
CA ASP A 49 -12.57 4.68 8.54
C ASP A 49 -13.74 5.66 8.40
N TRP A 50 -14.53 5.55 7.33
CA TRP A 50 -15.67 6.42 7.04
C TRP A 50 -16.83 6.24 8.02
N LEU A 51 -17.10 5.02 8.52
CA LEU A 51 -18.20 4.75 9.45
C LEU A 51 -17.89 5.12 10.91
N LYS A 52 -16.77 5.82 11.16
CA LYS A 52 -16.44 6.27 12.51
C LYS A 52 -17.39 7.41 12.91
N PRO A 53 -17.96 7.40 14.13
CA PRO A 53 -18.82 8.48 14.61
C PRO A 53 -18.17 9.87 14.57
N SER A 54 -16.83 9.93 14.62
CA SER A 54 -16.06 11.17 14.47
C SER A 54 -16.18 11.80 13.09
N GLU A 55 -16.35 10.99 12.04
CA GLU A 55 -16.60 11.47 10.68
C GLU A 55 -17.97 12.15 10.64
N ASP A 56 -19.03 11.51 11.14
CA ASP A 56 -20.39 12.09 11.17
C ASP A 56 -20.44 13.46 11.88
N GLU A 57 -19.69 13.60 12.98
CA GLU A 57 -19.51 14.90 13.65
C GLU A 57 -18.80 15.92 12.74
N ALA A 58 -17.70 15.53 12.09
CA ALA A 58 -16.98 16.39 11.15
C ALA A 58 -17.86 16.84 9.96
N TRP A 59 -18.67 15.94 9.40
CA TRP A 59 -19.64 16.25 8.34
C TRP A 59 -20.71 17.23 8.81
N THR A 60 -21.12 17.15 10.08
CA THR A 60 -22.09 18.09 10.67
C THR A 60 -21.54 19.52 10.73
N TYR A 61 -20.24 19.69 11.02
CA TYR A 61 -19.59 21.01 11.06
C TYR A 61 -19.41 21.65 9.66
N LEU A 62 -19.47 20.86 8.59
CA LEU A 62 -19.31 21.35 7.21
C LEU A 62 -20.63 21.75 6.55
N GLN A 63 -21.76 21.53 7.21
CA GLN A 63 -23.05 21.98 6.68
C GLN A 63 -23.15 23.51 6.74
N PRO A 64 -23.48 24.19 5.63
CA PRO A 64 -23.65 25.63 5.64
C PRO A 64 -24.80 26.01 6.57
N VAL A 65 -24.51 26.94 7.49
CA VAL A 65 -25.54 27.56 8.32
C VAL A 65 -26.49 28.30 7.38
N ARG A 66 -27.76 27.90 7.43
CA ARG A 66 -28.82 28.42 6.55
C ARG A 66 -29.07 29.91 6.74
#